data_AF-A0A922YJK0-F1
#
_entry.id   AF-A0A922YJK0-F1
#
_cell.length_a   1.000
_cell.length_b   1.000
_cell.length_c   1.000
_cell.angle_alpha   90.00
_cell.angle_beta   90.00
_cell.angle_gamma   90.00
#
_symmetry.space_group_name_H-M   'P 1'
#
loop_
_entity.id
_entity.type
_entity.pdbx_description
1 polymer ?
#
loop_
_entity_poly.entity_id
_entity_poly.type
_entity_poly.pdbx_seq_one_letter_code
_entity_poly.pdbx_strand_id
1 'polypeptide(L)'
;MRWTVLAAAAAFAFTTTSAQAQSIQHFTRADFERALVDAGATITTKDPKAERIDFEFDGGVIADALLLACEDNVAKTKCLGSSMLATFEPEDRTREQIIEAINTYNYKENFGRAYLDQDGTISVRMYIIADGGITRANYSSQIGLWFASVSDFFGYLYGEE
;
A
#
# COMPACT_ATOMS: atom_id res chain seq x y z
N MET A 1 1.85 -72.59 -22.33
CA MET A 1 2.13 -72.25 -20.93
C MET A 1 1.91 -70.75 -20.77
N ARG A 2 0.88 -70.34 -20.02
CA ARG A 2 0.50 -68.93 -19.79
C ARG A 2 1.51 -68.27 -18.85
N TRP A 3 2.04 -67.10 -19.23
CA TRP A 3 2.74 -66.21 -18.30
C TRP A 3 2.21 -64.77 -18.48
N THR A 4 1.30 -64.41 -17.60
CA THR A 4 0.88 -63.04 -17.25
C THR A 4 1.87 -62.50 -16.22
N VAL A 5 2.32 -61.23 -16.32
CA VAL A 5 2.82 -60.34 -15.22
C VAL A 5 3.09 -58.99 -15.90
N LEU A 6 2.20 -57.99 -15.79
CA LEU A 6 2.01 -56.97 -14.72
C LEU A 6 2.49 -55.60 -15.21
N ALA A 7 1.54 -54.75 -15.60
CA ALA A 7 1.77 -53.32 -15.81
C ALA A 7 1.91 -52.64 -14.44
N ALA A 8 3.11 -52.14 -14.12
CA ALA A 8 3.34 -51.29 -12.97
C ALA A 8 2.93 -49.86 -13.31
N ALA A 9 1.73 -49.45 -12.91
CA ALA A 9 1.33 -48.04 -12.90
C ALA A 9 2.02 -47.37 -11.71
N ALA A 10 3.15 -46.70 -11.96
CA ALA A 10 3.77 -45.83 -10.97
C ALA A 10 2.91 -44.57 -10.80
N ALA A 11 2.08 -44.56 -9.75
CA ALA A 11 1.39 -43.35 -9.31
C ALA A 11 2.43 -42.39 -8.72
N PHE A 12 2.88 -41.41 -9.51
CA PHE A 12 3.59 -40.25 -8.99
C PHE A 12 2.61 -39.43 -8.15
N ALA A 13 2.65 -39.64 -6.84
CA ALA A 13 2.05 -38.73 -5.89
C ALA A 13 2.83 -37.42 -5.94
N PHE A 14 2.37 -36.48 -6.78
CA PHE A 14 2.81 -35.10 -6.70
C PHE A 14 2.32 -34.55 -5.37
N THR A 15 3.16 -34.59 -4.34
CA THR A 15 2.95 -33.76 -3.15
C THR A 15 3.19 -32.33 -3.58
N THR A 16 2.13 -31.64 -3.99
CA THR A 16 2.15 -30.18 -4.11
C THR A 16 2.35 -29.65 -2.70
N THR A 17 3.59 -29.36 -2.32
CA THR A 17 3.87 -28.51 -1.17
C THR A 17 3.23 -27.16 -1.47
N SER A 18 2.08 -26.89 -0.86
CA SER A 18 1.53 -25.54 -0.83
C SER A 18 2.57 -24.68 -0.14
N ALA A 19 3.26 -23.83 -0.91
CA ALA A 19 4.06 -22.77 -0.34
C ALA A 19 3.10 -21.89 0.46
N GLN A 20 3.06 -22.08 1.79
CA GLN A 20 2.29 -21.20 2.65
C GLN A 20 2.88 -19.80 2.47
N ALA A 21 2.07 -18.89 1.94
CA ALA A 21 2.48 -17.50 1.79
C ALA A 21 2.92 -16.98 3.16
N GLN A 22 4.18 -16.59 3.29
CA GLN A 22 4.69 -16.01 4.53
C GLN A 22 3.87 -14.76 4.86
N SER A 23 3.29 -14.74 6.06
CA SER A 23 2.59 -13.58 6.60
C SER A 23 3.59 -12.62 7.24
N ILE A 24 3.43 -11.34 6.93
CA ILE A 24 4.07 -10.22 7.63
C ILE A 24 3.31 -10.04 8.94
N GLN A 25 4.00 -10.24 10.06
CA GLN A 25 3.46 -9.99 11.40
C GLN A 25 3.81 -8.58 11.89
N HIS A 26 4.93 -8.05 11.41
CA HIS A 26 5.38 -6.69 11.70
C HIS A 26 6.03 -6.15 10.42
N PHE A 27 5.70 -4.91 10.09
CA PHE A 27 6.27 -4.22 8.96
C PHE A 27 7.73 -3.85 9.23
N THR A 28 8.54 -4.01 8.19
CA THR A 28 9.90 -3.48 8.11
C THR A 28 9.97 -2.46 6.98
N ARG A 29 10.98 -1.59 7.00
CA ARG A 29 11.21 -0.61 5.92
C ARG A 29 11.37 -1.30 4.57
N ALA A 30 12.12 -2.41 4.55
CA ALA A 30 12.35 -3.20 3.34
C ALA A 30 11.09 -3.88 2.81
N ASP A 31 10.18 -4.35 3.68
CA ASP A 31 8.89 -4.89 3.23
C ASP A 31 7.99 -3.79 2.68
N PHE A 32 8.00 -2.60 3.29
CA PHE A 32 7.20 -1.46 2.84
C PHE A 32 7.69 -0.89 1.51
N GLU A 33 8.99 -0.60 1.37
CA GLU A 33 9.60 -0.16 0.11
C GLU A 33 9.32 -1.14 -1.03
N ARG A 34 9.44 -2.44 -0.77
CA ARG A 34 9.11 -3.47 -1.76
C ARG A 34 7.64 -3.43 -2.15
N ALA A 35 6.74 -3.35 -1.18
CA ALA A 35 5.31 -3.33 -1.45
C ALA A 35 4.88 -2.07 -2.24
N LEU A 36 5.52 -0.92 -1.97
CA LEU A 36 5.36 0.31 -2.74
C LEU A 36 5.82 0.13 -4.20
N VAL A 37 7.02 -0.43 -4.41
CA VAL A 37 7.55 -0.69 -5.76
C VAL A 37 6.71 -1.72 -6.51
N ASP A 38 6.30 -2.81 -5.85
CA ASP A 38 5.43 -3.84 -6.42
C ASP A 38 4.06 -3.25 -6.84
N ALA A 39 3.60 -2.20 -6.15
CA ALA A 39 2.38 -1.46 -6.47
C ALA A 39 2.58 -0.37 -7.56
N GLY A 40 3.81 -0.15 -8.04
CA GLY A 40 4.12 0.79 -9.12
C GLY A 40 4.72 2.13 -8.70
N ALA A 41 5.14 2.29 -7.44
CA ALA A 41 5.83 3.49 -6.99
C ALA A 41 7.32 3.49 -7.35
N THR A 42 7.87 4.70 -7.47
CA THR A 42 9.31 4.98 -7.49
C THR A 42 9.73 5.61 -6.17
N ILE A 43 10.60 4.96 -5.41
CA ILE A 43 11.13 5.51 -4.15
C ILE A 43 12.11 6.65 -4.46
N THR A 44 11.91 7.82 -3.85
CA THR A 44 12.74 9.02 -4.08
C THR A 44 13.64 9.35 -2.89
N THR A 45 13.37 8.81 -1.70
CA THR A 45 14.27 8.93 -0.54
C THR A 45 15.64 8.28 -0.81
N LYS A 46 16.71 9.05 -0.59
CA LYS A 46 18.09 8.58 -0.78
C LYS A 46 18.76 8.08 0.50
N ASP A 47 18.37 8.62 1.65
CA ASP A 47 18.94 8.20 2.94
C ASP A 47 18.17 6.96 3.46
N PRO A 48 18.81 5.79 3.56
CA PRO A 48 18.14 4.60 4.07
C PRO A 48 17.78 4.68 5.57
N LYS A 49 18.29 5.70 6.28
CA LYS A 49 17.99 5.97 7.69
C LYS A 49 16.93 7.04 7.88
N ALA A 50 16.45 7.67 6.81
CA ALA A 50 15.34 8.61 6.90
C ALA A 50 14.12 7.92 7.50
N GLU A 51 13.44 8.62 8.41
CA GLU A 51 12.24 8.09 9.05
C GLU A 51 11.12 7.87 8.03
N ARG A 52 10.97 8.84 7.11
CA ARG A 52 10.02 8.80 6.00
C ARG A 52 10.62 8.07 4.80
N ILE A 53 9.72 7.41 4.07
CA ILE A 53 9.96 6.87 2.74
C ILE A 53 9.15 7.75 1.79
N ASP A 54 9.82 8.66 1.11
CA ASP A 54 9.27 9.51 0.05
C ASP A 54 9.26 8.71 -1.25
N PHE A 55 8.17 8.84 -2.00
CA PHE A 55 7.98 8.13 -3.27
C PHE A 55 7.05 8.90 -4.21
N GLU A 56 7.13 8.56 -5.48
CA GLU A 56 6.27 9.03 -6.55
C GLU A 56 5.49 7.87 -7.16
N PHE A 57 4.25 8.12 -7.59
CA PHE A 57 3.46 7.16 -8.35
C PHE A 57 2.57 7.88 -9.36
N ASP A 58 1.94 7.11 -10.25
CA ASP A 58 0.99 7.60 -11.26
C ASP A 58 1.47 8.85 -12.03
N GLY A 59 2.75 8.84 -12.44
CA GLY A 59 3.32 9.88 -13.30
C GLY A 59 3.61 11.23 -12.65
N GLY A 60 3.47 11.38 -11.33
CA GLY A 60 3.87 12.60 -10.63
C GLY A 60 3.25 12.85 -9.26
N VAL A 61 2.45 11.92 -8.73
CA VAL A 61 1.88 12.06 -7.38
C VAL A 61 2.97 11.85 -6.35
N ILE A 62 3.25 12.88 -5.55
CA ILE A 62 4.24 12.83 -4.47
C ILE A 62 3.55 12.39 -3.19
N ALA A 63 4.14 11.39 -2.52
CA ALA A 63 3.65 10.89 -1.25
C ALA A 63 4.81 10.45 -0.35
N ASP A 64 4.49 10.25 0.92
CA ASP A 64 5.41 9.69 1.89
C ASP A 64 4.78 8.55 2.70
N ALA A 65 5.65 7.71 3.24
CA ALA A 65 5.30 6.53 4.00
C ALA A 65 6.07 6.48 5.33
N LEU A 66 5.39 5.97 6.36
CA LEU A 66 5.91 5.87 7.72
C LEU A 66 5.56 4.53 8.37
N LEU A 67 6.51 3.95 9.10
CA LEU A 67 6.26 2.87 10.04
C LEU A 67 5.81 3.41 11.39
N LEU A 68 4.71 2.84 11.89
CA LEU A 68 4.00 3.28 13.08
C LEU A 68 3.65 2.09 13.99
N ALA A 69 3.17 2.38 15.20
CA ALA A 69 2.81 1.37 16.20
C ALA A 69 3.94 0.33 16.41
N CYS A 70 5.15 0.83 16.61
CA CYS A 70 6.35 0.02 16.85
C CYS A 70 6.55 -0.23 18.34
N GLU A 71 7.13 -1.40 18.68
CA GLU A 71 7.61 -1.68 20.05
C GLU A 71 8.70 -0.67 20.44
N ASP A 72 9.59 -0.36 19.50
CA ASP A 72 10.56 0.74 19.61
C ASP A 72 10.36 1.71 18.43
N ASN A 73 9.88 2.92 18.71
CA ASN A 73 9.65 3.96 17.71
C ASN A 73 10.93 4.63 17.20
N VAL A 74 12.03 4.61 17.96
CA VAL A 74 13.31 5.19 17.55
C VAL A 74 14.03 4.23 16.62
N ALA A 75 14.12 2.96 17.01
CA ALA A 75 14.74 1.92 16.19
C ALA A 75 13.80 1.37 15.09
N LYS A 76 12.52 1.76 15.09
CA LYS A 76 11.45 1.27 14.21
C LYS A 76 11.40 -0.25 14.15
N THR A 77 11.40 -0.89 15.33
CA THR A 77 11.35 -2.36 15.42
C THR A 77 9.95 -2.85 15.77
N LYS A 78 9.58 -4.00 15.20
CA LYS A 78 8.28 -4.66 15.39
C LYS A 78 7.09 -3.69 15.20
N CYS A 79 7.07 -2.98 14.08
CA CYS A 79 6.00 -2.04 13.74
C CYS A 79 4.75 -2.79 13.27
N LEU A 80 3.63 -2.58 13.94
CA LEU A 80 2.34 -3.13 13.50
C LEU A 80 1.68 -2.27 12.44
N GLY A 81 2.03 -1.00 12.36
CA GLY A 81 1.41 -0.02 11.47
C GLY A 81 2.31 0.41 10.32
N SER A 82 1.70 0.60 9.16
CA SER A 82 2.26 1.38 8.06
C SER A 82 1.25 2.44 7.65
N SER A 83 1.71 3.66 7.37
CA SER A 83 0.88 4.75 6.87
C SER A 83 1.47 5.33 5.62
N MET A 84 0.61 5.70 4.68
CA MET A 84 0.94 6.46 3.48
C MET A 84 0.14 7.75 3.48
N LEU A 85 0.75 8.82 2.97
CA LEU A 85 0.16 10.14 2.90
C LEU A 85 0.52 10.77 1.54
N ALA A 86 -0.50 11.13 0.77
CA ALA A 86 -0.36 12.05 -0.36
C ALA A 86 -0.83 13.44 0.08
N THR A 87 -0.06 14.47 -0.26
CA THR A 87 -0.37 15.87 0.06
C THR A 87 -0.53 16.69 -1.20
N PHE A 88 -1.50 17.59 -1.20
CA PHE A 88 -1.83 18.44 -2.34
C PHE A 88 -1.92 19.89 -1.88
N GLU A 89 -1.27 20.75 -2.64
CA GLU A 89 -1.41 22.21 -2.52
C GLU A 89 -2.34 22.66 -3.66
N PRO A 90 -3.63 22.91 -3.38
CA PRO A 90 -4.58 23.25 -4.43
C PRO A 90 -4.38 24.70 -4.86
N GLU A 91 -3.55 24.92 -5.89
CA GLU A 91 -3.52 26.19 -6.61
C GLU A 91 -4.85 26.38 -7.35
N ASP A 92 -5.42 27.58 -7.29
CA ASP A 92 -6.66 27.95 -8.00
C ASP A 92 -7.96 27.22 -7.61
N ARG A 93 -8.09 26.75 -6.36
CA ARG A 93 -9.36 26.23 -5.82
C ARG A 93 -9.90 27.02 -4.65
N THR A 94 -11.21 27.21 -4.61
CA THR A 94 -11.87 27.76 -3.43
C THR A 94 -11.98 26.71 -2.33
N ARG A 95 -12.15 27.17 -1.10
CA ARG A 95 -12.34 26.27 0.06
C ARG A 95 -13.54 25.35 -0.12
N GLU A 96 -14.63 25.85 -0.70
CA GLU A 96 -15.85 25.09 -0.96
C GLU A 96 -15.60 23.94 -1.94
N GLN A 97 -14.87 24.21 -3.04
CA GLN A 97 -14.48 23.20 -4.02
C GLN A 97 -13.60 22.12 -3.40
N ILE A 98 -12.64 22.52 -2.55
CA ILE A 98 -11.76 21.58 -1.84
C ILE A 98 -12.59 20.68 -0.90
N ILE A 99 -13.51 21.26 -0.13
CA ILE A 99 -14.39 20.51 0.78
C ILE A 99 -15.29 19.55 -0.01
N GLU A 100 -15.83 19.97 -1.15
CA GLU A 100 -16.64 19.12 -2.03
C GLU A 100 -15.83 17.93 -2.57
N ALA A 101 -14.60 18.15 -3.03
CA ALA A 101 -13.70 17.10 -3.48
C ALA A 101 -13.39 16.09 -2.36
N ILE A 102 -13.08 16.59 -1.16
CA ILE A 102 -12.82 15.74 0.03
C ILE A 102 -14.05 14.91 0.40
N ASN A 103 -15.24 15.51 0.39
CA ASN A 103 -16.48 14.80 0.73
C ASN A 103 -16.83 13.76 -0.34
N THR A 104 -16.64 14.09 -1.62
CA THR A 104 -16.83 13.16 -2.74
C THR A 104 -15.89 11.96 -2.62
N TYR A 105 -14.61 12.19 -2.38
CA TYR A 105 -13.63 11.14 -2.14
C TYR A 105 -14.04 10.24 -0.99
N ASN A 106 -14.32 10.82 0.18
CA ASN A 106 -14.67 10.05 1.37
C ASN A 106 -16.01 9.30 1.25
N TYR A 107 -16.84 9.67 0.27
CA TYR A 107 -18.10 8.98 -0.02
C TYR A 107 -17.92 7.84 -1.03
N LYS A 108 -17.09 8.03 -2.06
CA LYS A 108 -16.90 7.08 -3.16
C LYS A 108 -15.77 6.08 -2.91
N GLU A 109 -14.70 6.54 -2.29
CA GLU A 109 -13.48 5.77 -2.09
C GLU A 109 -13.44 5.11 -0.71
N ASN A 110 -12.96 3.87 -0.67
CA ASN A 110 -12.85 3.09 0.57
C ASN A 110 -11.41 2.99 1.08
N PHE A 111 -10.43 3.36 0.26
CA PHE A 111 -9.02 3.13 0.52
C PHE A 111 -8.39 4.42 1.03
N GLY A 112 -8.69 4.80 2.27
CA GLY A 112 -8.09 5.96 2.92
C GLY A 112 -9.09 7.08 3.22
N ARG A 113 -8.56 8.22 3.68
CA ARG A 113 -9.35 9.36 4.12
C ARG A 113 -8.72 10.66 3.66
N ALA A 114 -9.52 11.50 3.01
CA ALA A 114 -9.15 12.85 2.64
C ALA A 114 -9.54 13.84 3.76
N TYR A 115 -8.69 14.84 4.02
CA TYR A 115 -8.96 15.93 4.95
C TYR A 115 -8.07 17.15 4.66
N LEU A 116 -8.48 18.33 5.14
CA LEU A 116 -7.62 19.50 5.23
C LEU A 116 -6.85 19.46 6.55
N ASP A 117 -5.53 19.66 6.48
CA ASP A 117 -4.73 19.85 7.68
C ASP A 117 -4.80 21.30 8.21
N GLN A 118 -4.00 21.60 9.24
CA GLN A 118 -4.02 22.90 9.92
C GLN A 118 -3.47 24.03 9.04
N ASP A 119 -2.62 23.70 8.06
CA ASP A 119 -1.97 24.67 7.17
C ASP A 119 -2.77 24.87 5.87
N GLY A 120 -3.88 24.15 5.70
CA GLY A 120 -4.72 24.21 4.52
C GLY A 120 -4.27 23.28 3.39
N THR A 121 -3.29 22.42 3.65
CA THR A 121 -2.85 21.38 2.72
C THR A 121 -3.87 20.26 2.73
N ILE A 122 -4.21 19.74 1.56
CA ILE A 122 -5.07 18.57 1.48
C ILE A 122 -4.22 17.33 1.71
N SER A 123 -4.69 16.44 2.56
CA SER A 123 -4.07 15.17 2.90
C SER A 123 -4.98 14.03 2.52
N VAL A 124 -4.48 13.03 1.79
CA VAL A 124 -5.13 11.73 1.60
C VAL A 124 -4.28 10.67 2.27
N ARG A 125 -4.82 10.02 3.31
CA ARG A 125 -4.06 9.08 4.16
C ARG A 125 -4.67 7.70 4.16
N MET A 126 -3.82 6.68 4.09
CA MET A 126 -4.16 5.31 4.45
C MET A 126 -3.28 4.81 5.60
N TYR A 127 -3.85 3.93 6.42
CA TYR A 127 -3.16 3.20 7.49
C TYR A 127 -3.48 1.72 7.35
N ILE A 128 -2.45 0.87 7.39
CA ILE A 128 -2.56 -0.59 7.31
C ILE A 128 -1.94 -1.18 8.58
N ILE A 129 -2.63 -2.15 9.18
CA ILE A 129 -2.15 -2.89 10.35
C ILE A 129 -1.83 -4.35 9.97
N ALA A 130 -0.74 -4.89 10.51
CA ALA A 130 -0.31 -6.27 10.34
C ALA A 130 -0.77 -7.20 11.49
N ASP A 131 -1.64 -6.74 12.38
CA ASP A 131 -2.14 -7.53 13.51
C ASP A 131 -2.94 -8.75 13.02
N GLY A 132 -2.60 -9.94 13.52
CA GLY A 132 -3.08 -11.23 13.01
C GLY A 132 -2.42 -11.69 11.70
N GLY A 133 -1.53 -10.88 11.12
CA GLY A 133 -0.74 -11.20 9.94
C GLY A 133 -1.37 -10.76 8.62
N ILE A 134 -0.55 -10.19 7.74
CA ILE A 134 -0.92 -9.81 6.36
C ILE A 134 -0.01 -10.50 5.34
N THR A 135 -0.56 -11.04 4.25
CA THR A 135 0.30 -11.59 3.18
C THR A 135 0.96 -10.47 2.39
N ARG A 136 2.16 -10.72 1.83
CA ARG A 136 2.85 -9.75 0.96
C ARG A 136 1.97 -9.28 -0.21
N ALA A 137 1.26 -10.21 -0.84
CA ALA A 137 0.35 -9.92 -1.95
C ALA A 137 -0.80 -9.00 -1.49
N ASN A 138 -1.46 -9.29 -0.36
CA ASN A 138 -2.51 -8.43 0.17
C ASN A 138 -1.99 -7.03 0.52
N TYR A 139 -0.79 -6.95 1.09
CA TYR A 139 -0.18 -5.68 1.44
C TYR A 139 0.06 -4.80 0.20
N SER A 140 0.70 -5.35 -0.83
CA SER A 140 0.89 -4.63 -2.10
C SER A 140 -0.44 -4.27 -2.79
N SER A 141 -1.42 -5.17 -2.79
CA SER A 141 -2.75 -4.89 -3.36
C SER A 141 -3.47 -3.75 -2.67
N GLN A 142 -3.41 -3.64 -1.33
CA GLN A 142 -3.99 -2.50 -0.61
C GLN A 142 -3.30 -1.18 -0.94
N ILE A 143 -1.97 -1.19 -1.13
CA ILE A 143 -1.21 -0.03 -1.57
C ILE A 143 -1.63 0.38 -2.99
N GLY A 144 -1.75 -0.57 -3.92
CA GLY A 144 -2.21 -0.28 -5.29
C GLY A 144 -3.63 0.28 -5.34
N LEU A 145 -4.53 -0.21 -4.49
CA LEU A 145 -5.90 0.32 -4.37
C LEU A 145 -5.90 1.75 -3.82
N TRP A 146 -4.97 2.07 -2.90
CA TRP A 146 -4.76 3.43 -2.43
C TRP A 146 -4.20 4.34 -3.53
N PHE A 147 -3.25 3.87 -4.34
CA PHE A 147 -2.75 4.66 -5.47
C PHE A 147 -3.87 5.03 -6.43
N ALA A 148 -4.69 4.05 -6.82
CA ALA A 148 -5.84 4.30 -7.69
C ALA A 148 -6.83 5.30 -7.09
N SER A 149 -7.18 5.17 -5.80
CA SER A 149 -8.10 6.12 -5.17
C SER A 149 -7.50 7.53 -5.07
N VAL A 150 -6.20 7.66 -4.80
CA VAL A 150 -5.52 8.98 -4.80
C VAL A 150 -5.51 9.59 -6.20
N SER A 151 -5.36 8.81 -7.26
CA SER A 151 -5.53 9.28 -8.64
C SER A 151 -6.94 9.79 -8.90
N ASP A 152 -7.98 9.08 -8.41
CA ASP A 152 -9.36 9.56 -8.51
C ASP A 152 -9.58 10.86 -7.72
N PHE A 153 -8.86 11.06 -6.61
CA PHE A 153 -8.89 12.32 -5.86
C PHE A 153 -8.44 13.51 -6.72
N PHE A 154 -7.43 13.34 -7.60
CA PHE A 154 -7.06 14.38 -8.55
C PHE A 154 -8.24 14.75 -9.47
N GLY A 155 -8.99 13.76 -9.97
CA GLY A 155 -10.18 14.01 -10.78
C GLY A 155 -11.27 14.77 -10.02
N TYR A 156 -11.50 14.44 -8.75
CA TYR A 156 -12.47 15.17 -7.92
C TYR A 156 -12.02 16.60 -7.59
N LEU A 157 -10.71 16.81 -7.40
CA LEU A 157 -10.16 18.11 -7.08
C LEU A 157 -10.08 18.99 -8.33
N TYR A 158 -9.50 18.49 -9.42
CA TYR A 158 -9.16 19.26 -10.63
C TYR A 158 -10.19 19.17 -11.76
N GLY A 159 -11.11 18.20 -11.72
CA GLY A 159 -12.02 17.83 -12.81
C GLY A 159 -11.49 16.61 -13.56
N GLU A 160 -12.39 15.81 -14.16
CA GLU A 160 -12.01 14.82 -15.18
C GLU A 160 -11.57 15.59 -16.44
N GLU A 161 -10.42 15.26 -17.04
CA GLU A 161 -10.16 15.62 -18.44
C GLU A 161 -11.05 14.82 -19.40
#